data_AF-A0A822FSZ1-F1
#
_entry.id   AF-A0A822FSZ1-F1
#
_cell.length_a   1.000
_cell.length_b   1.000
_cell.length_c   1.000
_cell.angle_alpha   90.00
_cell.angle_beta   90.00
_cell.angle_gamma   90.00
#
_symmetry.space_group_name_H-M   'P 1'
#
loop_
_entity.id
_entity.type
_entity.pdbx_description
1 polymer ?
#
loop_
_entity_poly.entity_id
_entity_poly.type
_entity_poly.pdbx_seq_one_letter_code
_entity_poly.pdbx_strand_id
1 'polypeptide(L)'
;MSIFHLSERDKTLQNLSKESVTSIWYRLILRVLRLMVKYGNAKADMITACQASYHDNNAQKRKINDFEKDYSTTRAVWWYTYDSFLYRLLNKALRTQDMEIIFKFRFFINDL
;
A
#
# COMPACT_ATOMS: atom_id res chain seq x y z
N MET A 1 25.06 -9.41 42.33
CA MET A 1 25.29 -10.50 41.35
C MET A 1 24.06 -10.57 40.46
N SER A 2 24.24 -10.28 39.18
CA SER A 2 23.22 -9.76 38.26
C SER A 2 22.24 -10.83 37.75
N ILE A 3 20.95 -10.50 37.80
CA ILE A 3 19.81 -11.26 37.26
C ILE A 3 19.58 -10.92 35.76
N PHE A 4 20.51 -10.22 35.11
CA PHE A 4 20.38 -9.81 33.71
C PHE A 4 21.22 -10.68 32.78
N HIS A 5 20.73 -11.87 32.46
CA HIS A 5 21.18 -12.62 31.28
C HIS A 5 20.04 -13.44 30.66
N LEU A 6 18.82 -12.86 30.56
CA LEU A 6 17.82 -13.37 29.61
C LEU A 6 18.45 -13.32 28.22
N SER A 7 18.63 -14.51 27.66
CA SER A 7 19.67 -14.80 26.70
C SER A 7 19.40 -14.09 25.36
N GLU A 8 20.47 -13.64 24.70
CA GLU A 8 20.41 -13.13 23.32
C GLU A 8 19.63 -14.06 22.37
N ARG A 9 19.61 -15.37 22.66
CA ARG A 9 18.81 -16.40 21.95
C ARG A 9 17.31 -16.16 22.05
N ASP A 10 16.79 -15.82 23.22
CA ASP A 10 15.34 -15.62 23.41
C ASP A 10 14.85 -14.39 22.64
N LYS A 11 15.68 -13.34 22.58
CA LYS A 11 15.43 -12.14 21.76
C LYS A 11 15.50 -12.44 20.27
N THR A 12 16.48 -13.25 19.81
CA THR A 12 16.57 -13.64 18.39
C THR A 12 15.39 -14.52 17.97
N LEU A 13 14.98 -15.46 18.81
CA LEU A 13 13.81 -16.30 18.56
C LEU A 13 12.50 -15.50 18.56
N GLN A 14 12.35 -14.51 19.46
CA GLN A 14 11.22 -13.57 19.40
C GLN A 14 11.25 -12.67 18.17
N ASN A 15 12.43 -12.22 17.72
CA ASN A 15 12.53 -11.42 16.50
C ASN A 15 12.18 -12.25 15.26
N LEU A 16 12.66 -13.49 15.16
CA LEU A 16 12.28 -14.44 14.10
C LEU A 16 10.78 -14.76 14.12
N SER A 17 10.18 -14.96 15.31
CA SER A 17 8.74 -15.19 15.41
C SER A 17 7.94 -13.95 15.05
N LYS A 18 8.39 -12.76 15.43
CA LYS A 18 7.78 -11.48 15.05
C LYS A 18 7.87 -11.21 13.55
N GLU A 19 9.04 -11.41 12.94
CA GLU A 19 9.25 -11.28 11.49
C GLU A 19 8.38 -12.27 10.70
N SER A 20 8.25 -13.51 11.18
CA SER A 20 7.40 -14.51 10.54
C SER A 20 5.92 -14.16 10.66
N VAL A 21 5.46 -13.68 11.82
CA VAL A 21 4.09 -13.20 12.03
C VAL A 21 3.79 -11.99 11.13
N THR A 22 4.67 -10.99 11.11
CA THR A 22 4.54 -9.81 10.24
C THR A 22 4.47 -10.20 8.76
N SER A 23 5.30 -11.14 8.31
CA SER A 23 5.26 -11.67 6.94
C SER A 23 3.95 -12.39 6.62
N ILE A 24 3.41 -13.18 7.56
CA ILE A 24 2.10 -13.82 7.41
C ILE A 24 1.00 -12.76 7.28
N TRP A 25 0.99 -11.73 8.14
CA TRP A 25 0.02 -10.64 8.06
C TRP A 25 0.05 -9.92 6.72
N TYR A 26 1.22 -9.55 6.21
CA TYR A 26 1.33 -8.91 4.88
C TYR A 26 0.81 -9.82 3.77
N ARG A 27 1.14 -11.12 3.79
CA ARG A 27 0.62 -12.08 2.80
C ARG A 27 -0.90 -12.21 2.86
N LEU A 28 -1.49 -12.24 4.07
CA LEU A 28 -2.93 -12.30 4.25
C LEU A 28 -3.61 -11.03 3.72
N ILE A 29 -3.08 -9.85 4.06
CA ILE A 29 -3.60 -8.57 3.58
C ILE A 29 -3.55 -8.51 2.05
N LEU A 30 -2.42 -8.83 1.43
CA LEU A 30 -2.30 -8.85 -0.04
C LEU A 30 -3.27 -9.84 -0.69
N ARG A 31 -3.46 -11.02 -0.09
CA ARG A 31 -4.43 -12.01 -0.57
C ARG A 31 -5.86 -11.47 -0.51
N VAL A 32 -6.23 -10.83 0.60
CA VAL A 32 -7.56 -10.22 0.78
C VAL A 32 -7.77 -9.07 -0.21
N LEU A 33 -6.79 -8.18 -0.38
CA LEU A 33 -6.87 -7.09 -1.36
C LEU A 33 -7.07 -7.61 -2.80
N ARG A 34 -6.32 -8.64 -3.20
CA ARG A 34 -6.45 -9.27 -4.53
C ARG A 34 -7.82 -9.92 -4.76
N LEU A 35 -8.41 -10.51 -3.72
CA LEU A 35 -9.79 -11.02 -3.79
C LEU A 35 -10.80 -9.89 -3.96
N MET A 36 -10.61 -8.78 -3.25
CA MET A 36 -11.54 -7.64 -3.20
C MET A 36 -11.49 -6.74 -4.44
N VAL A 37 -10.45 -6.83 -5.28
CA VAL A 37 -10.37 -6.07 -6.55
C VAL A 37 -11.54 -6.39 -7.48
N LYS A 38 -12.06 -7.63 -7.43
CA LYS A 38 -13.20 -8.08 -8.24
C LYS A 38 -14.55 -7.53 -7.76
N TYR A 39 -14.60 -6.90 -6.59
CA TYR A 39 -15.82 -6.39 -5.98
C TYR A 39 -15.87 -4.86 -6.02
N GLY A 40 -16.93 -4.35 -6.63
CA GLY A 40 -17.14 -2.91 -6.85
C GLY A 40 -16.23 -2.32 -7.93
N ASN A 41 -16.22 -0.99 -8.04
CA ASN A 41 -15.38 -0.27 -8.99
C ASN A 41 -14.07 0.17 -8.31
N ALA A 42 -13.16 -0.78 -8.12
CA ALA A 42 -11.91 -0.56 -7.39
C ALA A 42 -11.06 0.58 -7.98
N LYS A 43 -11.09 0.77 -9.30
CA LYS A 43 -10.41 1.89 -9.97
C LYS A 43 -11.05 3.22 -9.57
N ALA A 44 -12.37 3.35 -9.68
CA ALA A 44 -13.07 4.59 -9.34
C ALA A 44 -12.94 4.96 -7.85
N ASP A 45 -12.96 3.97 -6.95
CA ASP A 45 -12.72 4.19 -5.51
C ASP A 45 -11.34 4.82 -5.28
N MET A 46 -10.31 4.29 -5.95
CA MET A 46 -8.95 4.80 -5.87
C MET A 46 -8.84 6.22 -6.42
N ILE A 47 -9.43 6.49 -7.59
CA ILE A 47 -9.41 7.82 -8.22
C ILE A 47 -10.07 8.85 -7.31
N THR A 48 -11.24 8.53 -6.75
CA THR A 48 -11.96 9.39 -5.81
C THR A 48 -11.10 9.72 -4.58
N ALA A 49 -10.42 8.71 -4.02
CA ALA A 49 -9.51 8.89 -2.90
C ALA A 49 -8.35 9.83 -3.23
N CYS A 50 -7.78 9.69 -4.42
CA CYS A 50 -6.67 10.52 -4.89
C CYS A 50 -7.12 11.97 -5.13
N GLN A 51 -8.28 12.18 -5.74
CA GLN A 51 -8.84 13.50 -5.98
C GLN A 51 -9.15 14.24 -4.68
N ALA A 52 -9.70 13.55 -3.67
CA ALA A 52 -9.95 14.12 -2.34
C ALA A 52 -8.64 14.52 -1.64
N SER A 53 -7.61 13.68 -1.74
CA SER A 53 -6.27 13.93 -1.15
C SER A 53 -5.55 15.14 -1.77
N TYR A 54 -5.92 15.52 -3.00
CA TYR A 54 -5.30 16.60 -3.76
C TYR A 54 -6.32 17.65 -4.23
N HIS A 55 -7.37 17.89 -3.44
CA HIS A 55 -8.48 18.78 -3.82
C HIS A 55 -8.03 20.22 -4.17
N ASP A 56 -6.92 20.72 -3.61
CA ASP A 56 -6.38 22.05 -3.93
C ASP A 56 -5.18 22.04 -4.89
N ASN A 57 -4.72 20.86 -5.33
CA ASN A 57 -3.52 20.73 -6.16
C ASN A 57 -3.87 20.41 -7.62
N ASN A 58 -4.03 21.45 -8.43
CA ASN A 58 -4.35 21.32 -9.86
C ASN A 58 -3.31 20.51 -10.66
N ALA A 59 -2.02 20.57 -10.30
CA ALA A 59 -1.00 19.78 -10.97
C ALA A 59 -1.16 18.28 -10.71
N GLN A 60 -1.48 17.89 -9.47
CA GLN A 60 -1.74 16.48 -9.12
C GLN A 60 -3.06 16.01 -9.70
N LYS A 61 -4.10 16.84 -9.74
CA LYS A 61 -5.38 16.51 -10.42
C LYS A 61 -5.17 16.17 -11.89
N ARG A 62 -4.31 16.91 -12.62
CA ARG A 62 -3.96 16.57 -14.01
C ARG A 62 -3.31 15.18 -14.10
N LYS A 63 -2.29 14.91 -13.26
CA LYS A 63 -1.64 13.59 -13.20
C LYS A 63 -2.64 12.46 -12.88
N ILE A 64 -3.62 12.70 -12.01
CA ILE A 64 -4.68 11.72 -11.68
C ILE A 64 -5.58 11.47 -12.90
N ASN A 65 -5.97 12.51 -13.63
CA ASN A 65 -6.79 12.38 -14.84
C ASN A 65 -6.02 11.65 -15.96
N ASP A 66 -4.74 11.94 -16.13
CA ASP A 66 -3.88 11.26 -17.10
C ASP A 66 -3.75 9.77 -16.75
N PHE A 67 -3.54 9.46 -15.46
CA PHE A 67 -3.56 8.10 -14.98
C PHE A 67 -4.92 7.42 -15.24
N GLU A 68 -6.04 8.07 -14.94
CA GLU A 68 -7.37 7.49 -15.14
C GLU A 68 -7.61 7.09 -16.59
N LYS A 69 -7.16 7.92 -17.54
CA LYS A 69 -7.34 7.68 -18.98
C LYS A 69 -6.35 6.69 -19.56
N ASP A 70 -5.08 6.83 -19.21
CA ASP A 70 -3.99 6.16 -19.92
C ASP A 70 -3.46 4.92 -19.18
N TYR A 71 -3.89 4.66 -17.94
CA TYR A 71 -3.38 3.54 -17.16
C TYR A 71 -3.54 2.19 -17.87
N SER A 72 -2.45 1.42 -17.89
CA SER A 72 -2.41 0.01 -18.27
C SER A 72 -1.58 -0.77 -17.27
N THR A 73 -1.96 -2.02 -16.99
CA THR A 73 -1.24 -2.89 -16.05
C THR A 73 0.23 -3.08 -16.41
N THR A 74 0.58 -3.10 -17.70
CA THR A 74 1.97 -3.18 -18.18
C THR A 74 2.84 -1.99 -17.78
N ARG A 75 2.23 -0.86 -17.41
CA ARG A 75 2.91 0.37 -16.97
C ARG A 75 2.74 0.64 -15.48
N ALA A 76 2.23 -0.32 -14.69
CA ALA A 76 1.99 -0.11 -13.25
C ALA A 76 3.24 0.37 -12.52
N VAL A 77 4.38 -0.32 -12.68
CA VAL A 77 5.65 0.07 -12.06
C VAL A 77 6.08 1.47 -12.51
N TRP A 78 5.95 1.80 -13.80
CA TRP A 78 6.30 3.12 -14.33
C TRP A 78 5.45 4.23 -13.69
N TRP A 79 4.13 4.03 -13.60
CA TRP A 79 3.21 4.96 -12.93
C TRP A 79 3.52 5.08 -11.44
N TYR A 80 3.97 4.00 -10.80
CA TYR A 80 4.38 4.05 -9.40
C TYR A 80 5.65 4.88 -9.22
N THR A 81 6.65 4.73 -10.08
CA THR A 81 7.95 5.41 -9.90
C THR A 81 8.01 6.84 -10.47
N TYR A 82 7.16 7.19 -11.44
CA TYR A 82 7.18 8.49 -12.12
C TYR A 82 6.56 9.62 -11.27
N ASP A 83 7.32 10.23 -10.35
CA ASP A 83 6.93 11.38 -9.49
C ASP A 83 5.41 11.51 -9.26
N SER A 84 4.79 10.40 -8.85
CA SER A 84 3.35 10.25 -8.94
C SER A 84 2.70 10.43 -7.59
N PHE A 85 1.45 10.86 -7.63
CA PHE A 85 0.56 10.83 -6.48
C PHE A 85 0.46 9.40 -5.89
N LEU A 86 0.62 8.35 -6.72
CA LEU A 86 0.55 6.95 -6.29
C LEU A 86 1.66 6.60 -5.31
N TYR A 87 2.92 6.90 -5.64
CA TYR A 87 4.05 6.66 -4.74
C TYR A 87 3.83 7.34 -3.38
N ARG A 88 3.47 8.62 -3.41
CA ARG A 88 3.31 9.43 -2.19
C ARG A 88 2.18 8.92 -1.32
N LEU A 89 0.99 8.73 -1.89
CA LEU A 89 -0.20 8.33 -1.14
C LEU A 89 -0.08 6.89 -0.63
N LEU A 90 0.34 5.96 -1.49
CA LEU A 90 0.42 4.55 -1.11
C LEU A 90 1.52 4.32 -0.06
N ASN A 91 2.73 4.89 -0.23
CA ASN A 91 3.78 4.70 0.77
C ASN A 91 3.46 5.39 2.09
N LYS A 92 2.79 6.55 2.06
CA LYS A 92 2.30 7.18 3.29
C LYS A 92 1.33 6.24 4.00
N ALA A 93 0.33 5.71 3.29
CA ALA A 93 -0.66 4.80 3.86
C ALA A 93 -0.03 3.51 4.41
N LEU A 94 0.93 2.91 3.70
CA LEU A 94 1.66 1.73 4.18
C LEU A 94 2.48 2.03 5.45
N ARG A 95 3.15 3.18 5.51
CA ARG A 95 3.92 3.61 6.70
C ARG A 95 3.03 3.90 7.91
N THR A 96 1.86 4.47 7.69
CA THR A 96 0.90 4.80 8.76
C THR A 96 -0.13 3.70 9.02
N GLN A 97 -0.06 2.58 8.29
CA GLN A 97 -1.04 1.50 8.34
C GLN A 97 -2.48 1.98 8.14
N ASP A 98 -2.68 2.96 7.26
CA ASP A 98 -4.01 3.48 6.91
C ASP A 98 -4.73 2.46 6.02
N MET A 99 -5.47 1.57 6.66
CA MET A 99 -6.16 0.45 6.00
C MET A 99 -7.26 0.93 5.05
N GLU A 100 -7.86 2.09 5.29
CA GLU A 100 -8.90 2.65 4.40
C GLU A 100 -8.28 3.06 3.07
N ILE A 101 -7.15 3.78 3.10
CA ILE A 101 -6.43 4.16 1.88
C ILE A 101 -5.82 2.93 1.20
N ILE A 102 -5.22 2.00 1.94
CA ILE A 102 -4.68 0.75 1.38
C ILE A 102 -5.78 -0.03 0.65
N PHE A 103 -6.97 -0.13 1.24
CA PHE A 103 -8.13 -0.78 0.62
C PHE A 103 -8.59 -0.06 -0.66
N LYS A 104 -8.65 1.28 -0.66
CA LYS A 104 -8.99 2.06 -1.85
C LYS A 104 -7.96 1.87 -2.97
N PHE A 105 -6.68 1.64 -2.62
CA PHE A 105 -5.60 1.35 -3.56
C PHE A 105 -5.54 -0.11 -4.04
N ARG A 106 -6.49 -0.97 -3.65
CA ARG A 106 -6.51 -2.40 -4.04
C ARG A 106 -6.38 -2.63 -5.54
N PHE A 107 -6.97 -1.74 -6.35
CA PHE A 107 -6.86 -1.79 -7.81
C PHE A 107 -5.41 -1.75 -8.29
N PHE A 108 -4.64 -0.77 -7.80
CA PHE A 108 -3.26 -0.58 -8.26
C PHE A 108 -2.28 -1.58 -7.61
N ILE A 109 -2.49 -1.92 -6.33
CA ILE A 109 -1.69 -2.93 -5.62
C ILE A 109 -1.78 -4.31 -6.28
N ASN A 110 -2.92 -4.63 -6.92
CA ASN A 110 -3.07 -5.89 -7.65
C ASN A 110 -2.10 -6.04 -8.82
N ASP A 111 -1.69 -4.92 -9.40
CA ASP A 111 -0.86 -4.84 -10.60
C ASP A 111 0.63 -4.59 -10.26
N LEU A 112 0.97 -4.50 -8.95
CA LEU A 112 2.33 -4.44 -8.41
C LEU A 112 2.80 -5.83 -7.95
#